data_AF-A0A849BSZ3-F1
#
_entry.id   AF-A0A849BSZ3-F1
#
_cell.length_a   1.000
_cell.length_b   1.000
_cell.length_c   1.000
_cell.angle_alpha   90.00
_cell.angle_beta   90.00
_cell.angle_gamma   90.00
#
_symmetry.space_group_name_H-M   'P 1'
#
loop_
_entity.id
_entity.type
_entity.pdbx_description
1 polymer ?
#
loop_
_entity_poly.entity_id
_entity_poly.type
_entity_poly.pdbx_seq_one_letter_code
_entity_poly.pdbx_strand_id
1 'polypeptide(L)'
;MGAAFILYIGPELPVRPQSIAPGFGLPARPEGEAAAFMNLKGVRDTAFGIVHLALLATRQRFALGVTMLMTSLVPIGDMLTVLRYDGSTATAFGVHGLTAALVACTGLLLLREHRSAATTPTLAMTTVA
;
A
#
# COMPACT_ATOMS: atom_id res chain seq x y z
N MET A 1 -2.43 -9.68 2.52
CA MET A 1 -3.37 -9.31 1.45
C MET A 1 -2.88 -8.12 0.62
N GLY A 2 -2.65 -6.93 1.21
CA GLY A 2 -2.19 -5.74 0.45
C GLY A 2 -0.86 -5.89 -0.30
N ALA A 3 0.16 -6.49 0.31
CA ALA A 3 1.45 -6.71 -0.35
C ALA A 3 1.35 -7.67 -1.56
N ALA A 4 0.53 -8.71 -1.46
CA ALA A 4 0.29 -9.65 -2.56
C ALA A 4 -0.51 -8.99 -3.70
N PHE A 5 -1.46 -8.10 -3.38
CA PHE A 5 -2.19 -7.30 -4.37
C PHE A 5 -1.26 -6.33 -5.12
N ILE A 6 -0.36 -5.64 -4.40
CA ILE A 6 0.63 -4.74 -5.01
C ILE A 6 1.63 -5.51 -5.90
N LEU A 7 2.02 -6.73 -5.51
CA LEU A 7 2.90 -7.58 -6.32
C LEU A 7 2.20 -8.27 -7.49
N TYR A 8 0.87 -8.36 -7.46
CA TYR A 8 0.07 -8.80 -8.59
C TYR A 8 -0.04 -7.67 -9.63
N ILE A 9 -0.31 -6.43 -9.21
CA ILE A 9 -0.47 -5.27 -10.10
C ILE A 9 0.87 -4.69 -10.59
N GLY A 10 1.89 -4.64 -9.73
CA GLY A 10 3.18 -3.99 -10.01
C GLY A 10 3.91 -4.50 -11.26
N PRO A 11 3.97 -5.82 -11.50
CA PRO A 11 4.52 -6.40 -12.73
C PRO A 11 3.59 -6.30 -13.94
N GLU A 12 2.27 -6.16 -13.74
CA GLU A 12 1.32 -6.03 -14.86
C GLU A 12 1.48 -4.70 -15.60
N LEU A 13 1.91 -3.61 -14.94
CA LEU A 13 2.19 -2.34 -15.61
C LEU A 13 3.28 -2.44 -16.71
N PRO A 14 4.47 -3.02 -16.46
CA PRO A 14 5.50 -3.21 -17.48
C PRO A 14 5.23 -4.38 -18.45
N VAL A 15 4.49 -5.41 -18.04
CA VAL A 15 4.31 -6.62 -18.86
C VAL A 15 3.01 -6.58 -19.68
N ARG A 16 1.93 -5.97 -19.17
CA ARG A 16 0.59 -5.89 -19.79
C ARG A 16 -0.11 -4.55 -19.51
N PRO A 17 0.41 -3.41 -20.03
CA PRO A 17 -0.20 -2.08 -19.82
C PRO A 17 -1.63 -1.93 -20.39
N GLN A 18 -2.10 -2.93 -21.16
CA GLN A 18 -3.38 -2.94 -21.86
C GLN A 18 -4.61 -3.14 -20.94
N SER A 19 -4.46 -3.79 -19.78
CA SER A 19 -5.59 -4.10 -18.88
C SER A 19 -5.87 -3.03 -17.82
N ILE A 20 -4.92 -2.12 -17.56
CA ILE A 20 -4.97 -1.21 -16.40
C ILE A 20 -5.34 0.23 -16.79
N ALA A 21 -5.00 0.69 -18.00
CA ALA A 21 -5.20 2.08 -18.44
C ALA A 21 -6.64 2.61 -18.34
N PRO A 22 -7.70 1.84 -18.67
CA PRO A 22 -9.09 2.29 -18.52
C PRO A 22 -9.47 2.51 -17.04
N GLY A 23 -8.88 1.74 -16.12
CA GLY A 23 -9.14 1.85 -14.68
C GLY A 23 -8.66 3.18 -14.08
N PHE A 24 -7.66 3.81 -14.70
CA PHE A 24 -7.16 5.15 -14.35
C PHE A 24 -7.86 6.29 -15.11
N GLY A 25 -8.86 5.99 -15.95
CA GLY A 25 -9.58 7.00 -16.73
C GLY A 25 -8.85 7.47 -17.99
N LEU A 26 -7.82 6.76 -18.45
CA LEU A 26 -7.12 7.10 -19.69
C LEU A 26 -7.88 6.53 -20.92
N PRO A 27 -8.16 7.35 -21.95
CA PRO A 27 -8.94 6.94 -23.11
C PRO A 27 -8.16 6.06 -24.11
N ALA A 28 -6.83 6.00 -23.98
CA ALA A 28 -5.96 5.23 -24.86
C ALA A 28 -4.77 4.62 -24.09
N ARG A 29 -4.13 3.62 -24.69
CA ARG A 29 -2.91 3.00 -24.19
C ARG A 29 -1.85 4.09 -23.93
N PRO A 30 -1.19 4.12 -22.76
CA PRO A 30 -0.06 5.02 -22.56
C PRO A 30 1.05 4.65 -23.54
N GLU A 31 1.52 5.63 -24.31
CA GLU A 31 2.63 5.50 -25.25
C GLU A 31 3.71 6.55 -24.92
N GLY A 32 4.92 6.37 -25.46
CA GLY A 32 6.04 7.29 -25.24
C GLY A 32 6.32 7.56 -23.76
N GLU A 33 6.39 8.83 -23.38
CA GLU A 33 6.69 9.28 -22.01
C GLU A 33 5.65 8.80 -20.98
N ALA A 34 4.38 8.68 -21.37
CA ALA A 34 3.33 8.19 -20.48
C ALA A 34 3.54 6.71 -20.13
N ALA A 35 4.00 5.90 -21.08
CA ALA A 35 4.38 4.51 -20.83
C ALA A 35 5.60 4.41 -19.89
N ALA A 36 6.60 5.28 -20.09
CA ALA A 36 7.78 5.34 -19.24
C ALA A 36 7.42 5.73 -17.79
N PHE A 37 6.53 6.71 -17.61
CA PHE A 37 6.02 7.10 -16.30
C PHE A 37 5.27 5.96 -15.60
N MET A 38 4.41 5.24 -16.34
CA MET A 38 3.69 4.07 -15.82
C MET A 38 4.64 2.93 -15.41
N ASN A 39 5.73 2.72 -16.15
CA ASN A 39 6.78 1.78 -15.74
C ASN A 39 7.47 2.19 -14.44
N LEU A 40 7.85 3.47 -14.29
CA LEU A 40 8.44 3.98 -13.05
C LEU A 40 7.51 3.78 -11.86
N LYS A 41 6.20 4.00 -12.05
CA LYS A 41 5.18 3.72 -11.03
C LYS A 41 5.14 2.23 -10.68
N GLY A 42 5.02 1.34 -11.67
CA GLY A 42 4.95 -0.10 -11.45
C GLY A 42 6.17 -0.67 -10.70
N VAL A 43 7.38 -0.19 -11.03
CA VAL A 43 8.61 -0.58 -10.34
C VAL A 43 8.59 -0.13 -8.87
N ARG A 44 8.17 1.11 -8.59
CA ARG A 44 8.08 1.62 -7.23
C ARG A 44 7.07 0.84 -6.39
N ASP A 45 5.90 0.56 -6.95
CA ASP A 45 4.85 -0.19 -6.26
C ASP A 45 5.35 -1.61 -5.97
N THR A 46 6.00 -2.27 -6.93
CA THR A 46 6.64 -3.58 -6.74
C THR A 46 7.66 -3.56 -5.60
N ALA A 47 8.54 -2.56 -5.57
CA ALA A 47 9.54 -2.42 -4.51
C ALA A 47 8.90 -2.27 -3.13
N PHE A 48 7.85 -1.46 -2.99
CA PHE A 48 7.09 -1.39 -1.74
C PHE A 48 6.47 -2.74 -1.37
N GLY A 49 5.87 -3.45 -2.33
CA GLY A 49 5.34 -4.80 -2.11
C GLY A 49 6.39 -5.76 -1.54
N ILE A 50 7.59 -5.77 -2.12
CA ILE A 50 8.73 -6.59 -1.64
C ILE A 50 9.12 -6.22 -0.21
N VAL A 51 9.24 -4.93 0.11
CA VAL A 51 9.56 -4.46 1.47
C VAL A 51 8.54 -4.97 2.48
N HIS A 52 7.24 -4.85 2.19
CA HIS A 52 6.20 -5.36 3.09
C HIS A 52 6.28 -6.88 3.28
N LEU A 53 6.52 -7.65 2.20
CA LEU A 53 6.69 -9.09 2.33
C LEU A 53 7.93 -9.47 3.14
N ALA A 54 9.05 -8.78 2.94
CA ALA A 54 10.28 -9.03 3.68
C ALA A 54 10.08 -8.77 5.20
N LEU A 55 9.43 -7.65 5.56
CA LEU A 55 9.09 -7.33 6.95
C LEU A 55 8.11 -8.35 7.55
N LEU A 56 7.13 -8.79 6.76
CA LEU A 56 6.19 -9.82 7.20
C LEU A 56 6.89 -11.18 7.42
N ALA A 57 7.74 -11.61 6.48
CA ALA A 57 8.48 -12.88 6.53
C ALA A 57 9.45 -12.92 7.71
N THR A 58 10.11 -11.78 8.01
CA THR A 58 11.00 -11.62 9.16
C THR A 58 10.28 -11.29 10.46
N ARG A 59 8.93 -11.30 10.46
CA ARG A 59 8.05 -11.01 11.61
C ARG A 59 8.26 -9.64 12.25
N GLN A 60 8.80 -8.67 11.51
CA GLN A 60 9.02 -7.29 11.96
C GLN A 60 7.72 -6.48 11.93
N ARG A 61 6.75 -6.83 12.80
CA ARG A 61 5.38 -6.29 12.80
C ARG A 61 5.30 -4.78 13.03
N PHE A 62 6.12 -4.24 13.94
CA PHE A 62 6.13 -2.80 14.20
C PHE A 62 6.63 -2.04 12.96
N ALA A 63 7.79 -2.44 12.42
CA ALA A 63 8.34 -1.85 11.21
C ALA A 63 7.35 -1.98 10.04
N LEU A 64 6.71 -3.14 9.88
CA LEU A 64 5.67 -3.36 8.88
C LEU A 64 4.51 -2.37 9.05
N GLY A 65 4.05 -2.14 10.29
CA GLY A 65 3.00 -1.17 10.57
C GLY A 65 3.39 0.27 10.19
N VAL A 66 4.61 0.69 10.53
CA VAL A 66 5.15 2.01 10.15
C VAL A 66 5.24 2.13 8.62
N THR A 67 5.81 1.13 7.93
CA THR A 67 5.95 1.19 6.48
C THR A 67 4.60 1.17 5.77
N MET A 68 3.60 0.44 6.29
CA MET A 68 2.25 0.45 5.73
C MET A 68 1.59 1.84 5.87
N LEU A 69 1.76 2.51 7.02
CA LEU A 69 1.29 3.88 7.19
C LEU A 69 1.97 4.86 6.23
N MET A 70 3.27 4.73 6.00
CA MET A 70 3.96 5.59 5.02
C MET A 70 3.51 5.27 3.59
N THR A 71 3.31 3.99 3.27
CA THR A 71 2.91 3.57 1.93
C THR A 71 1.46 3.95 1.60
N SER A 72 0.57 4.11 2.59
CA SER A 72 -0.80 4.58 2.34
C SER A 72 -0.84 6.01 1.76
N LEU A 73 0.23 6.79 1.91
CA LEU A 73 0.36 8.10 1.26
C LEU A 73 0.44 7.98 -0.28
N VAL A 74 0.86 6.84 -0.82
CA VAL A 74 0.92 6.60 -2.28
C VAL A 74 -0.47 6.60 -2.90
N PRO A 75 -1.43 5.75 -2.48
CA PRO A 75 -2.79 5.82 -3.01
C PRO A 75 -3.51 7.14 -2.64
N ILE A 76 -3.13 7.85 -1.57
CA ILE A 76 -3.62 9.22 -1.35
C ILE A 76 -3.13 10.16 -2.46
N GLY A 77 -1.85 10.13 -2.79
CA GLY A 77 -1.28 10.91 -3.89
C GLY A 77 -1.90 10.56 -5.25
N ASP A 78 -2.13 9.26 -5.51
CA ASP A 78 -2.82 8.81 -6.72
C ASP A 78 -4.25 9.34 -6.79
N MET A 79 -5.02 9.23 -5.69
CA MET A 79 -6.38 9.79 -5.60
C MET A 79 -6.40 11.29 -5.91
N LEU A 80 -5.51 12.07 -5.28
CA LEU A 80 -5.42 13.50 -5.49
C LEU A 80 -5.02 13.85 -6.91
N THR A 81 -4.16 13.03 -7.53
CA THR A 81 -3.78 13.20 -8.93
C THR A 81 -4.98 12.98 -9.85
N VAL A 82 -5.72 11.89 -9.67
CA VAL A 82 -6.94 11.60 -10.46
C VAL A 82 -7.93 12.76 -10.34
N LEU A 83 -8.20 13.24 -9.13
CA LEU A 83 -9.12 14.36 -8.91
C LEU A 83 -8.62 15.68 -9.51
N ARG A 84 -7.31 15.95 -9.44
CA ARG A 84 -6.71 17.19 -9.94
C ARG A 84 -6.73 17.30 -11.47
N TYR A 85 -6.72 16.18 -12.16
CA TYR A 85 -6.70 16.11 -13.63
C TYR A 85 -8.04 15.60 -14.19
N ASP A 86 -9.15 15.89 -13.50
CA ASP A 86 -10.53 15.62 -13.94
C ASP A 86 -10.82 14.15 -14.28
N GLY A 87 -10.10 13.22 -13.65
CA GLY A 87 -10.32 11.79 -13.76
C GLY A 87 -11.55 11.32 -12.99
N SER A 88 -11.90 10.04 -13.17
CA SER A 88 -13.09 9.43 -12.55
C SER A 88 -13.08 9.55 -11.03
N THR A 89 -14.10 10.22 -10.47
CA THR A 89 -14.30 10.32 -9.01
C THR A 89 -14.58 8.95 -8.38
N ALA A 90 -15.26 8.05 -9.12
CA ALA A 90 -15.48 6.68 -8.69
C ALA A 90 -14.16 5.91 -8.55
N THR A 91 -13.22 6.07 -9.49
CA THR A 91 -11.87 5.50 -9.38
C THR A 91 -11.11 6.15 -8.23
N ALA A 92 -11.12 7.48 -8.14
CA ALA A 92 -10.38 8.22 -7.13
C ALA A 92 -10.76 7.77 -5.71
N PHE A 93 -12.04 7.80 -5.35
CA PHE A 93 -12.46 7.42 -4.00
C PHE A 93 -12.57 5.90 -3.83
N GLY A 94 -13.11 5.20 -4.83
CA GLY A 94 -13.39 3.78 -4.75
C GLY A 94 -12.13 2.91 -4.78
N VAL A 95 -11.22 3.14 -5.73
CA VAL A 95 -9.98 2.37 -5.83
C VAL A 95 -8.91 2.95 -4.92
N HIS A 96 -8.56 4.23 -5.12
CA HIS A 96 -7.42 4.82 -4.40
C HIS A 96 -7.75 5.17 -2.95
N GLY A 97 -8.85 5.90 -2.71
CA GLY A 97 -9.28 6.29 -1.37
C GLY A 97 -9.51 5.08 -0.45
N LEU A 98 -10.24 4.06 -0.92
CA LEU A 98 -10.46 2.83 -0.15
C LEU A 98 -9.15 2.07 0.11
N THR A 99 -8.27 1.95 -0.90
CA THR A 99 -6.96 1.30 -0.72
C THR A 99 -6.14 2.03 0.34
N ALA A 100 -6.08 3.36 0.28
CA ALA A 100 -5.39 4.18 1.28
C ALA A 100 -5.93 3.91 2.69
N ALA A 101 -7.25 3.93 2.86
CA ALA A 101 -7.89 3.68 4.14
C ALA A 101 -7.58 2.28 4.68
N LEU A 102 -7.69 1.23 3.85
CA LEU A 102 -7.42 -0.15 4.27
C LEU A 102 -5.95 -0.37 4.64
N VAL A 103 -5.02 0.19 3.86
CA VAL A 103 -3.58 0.09 4.15
C VAL A 103 -3.25 0.85 5.44
N ALA A 104 -3.78 2.07 5.61
CA ALA A 104 -3.58 2.86 6.82
C ALA A 104 -4.15 2.16 8.06
N CYS A 105 -5.39 1.65 7.99
CA CYS A 105 -6.02 0.87 9.06
C CYS A 105 -5.17 -0.35 9.43
N THR A 106 -4.68 -1.10 8.44
CA THR A 106 -3.81 -2.25 8.70
C THR A 106 -2.53 -1.85 9.42
N GLY A 107 -1.87 -0.76 8.97
CA GLY A 107 -0.69 -0.21 9.63
C GLY A 107 -0.97 0.19 11.09
N LEU A 108 -2.08 0.89 11.35
CA LEU A 108 -2.49 1.28 12.70
C LEU A 108 -2.76 0.07 13.61
N LEU A 109 -3.40 -0.97 13.08
CA LEU A 109 -3.67 -2.20 13.85
C LEU A 109 -2.37 -2.90 14.24
N LEU A 110 -1.41 -3.02 13.33
CA LEU A 110 -0.08 -3.60 13.62
C LEU A 110 0.67 -2.79 14.70
N LEU A 111 0.57 -1.45 14.67
CA LEU A 111 1.17 -0.60 15.71
C LEU A 111 0.43 -0.68 17.06
N ARG A 112 -0.87 -0.96 17.05
CA ARG A 112 -1.64 -1.19 18.29
C ARG A 112 -1.29 -2.54 18.92
N GLU A 113 -1.22 -3.60 18.13
CA GLU A 113 -0.77 -4.94 18.56
C GLU A 113 0.57 -4.86 19.29
N HIS A 114 1.54 -4.13 18.73
CA HIS A 114 2.87 -3.97 19.34
C HIS A 114 2.83 -3.25 20.70
N ARG A 115 1.99 -2.22 20.84
CA ARG A 115 1.83 -1.48 22.11
C ARG A 115 1.17 -2.35 23.18
N SER A 116 0.18 -3.16 22.81
CA SER A 116 -0.46 -4.09 23.73
C SER A 116 0.52 -5.14 24.25
N ALA A 117 1.39 -5.67 23.39
CA ALA A 117 2.43 -6.63 23.79
C ALA A 117 3.45 -6.02 24.78
N ALA A 118 3.75 -4.73 24.68
CA ALA A 118 4.64 -4.03 25.59
C ALA A 118 3.99 -3.66 26.95
N THR A 119 2.65 -3.64 27.03
CA THR A 119 1.90 -3.15 28.20
C THR A 119 1.45 -4.27 29.13
N THR A 120 1.63 -5.55 28.78
CA THR A 120 1.33 -6.68 29.68
C THR A 120 2.13 -6.50 30.98
N PRO A 121 1.49 -6.15 32.11
CA PRO A 121 2.20 -5.98 33.36
C PRO A 121 2.74 -7.33 33.79
N THR A 122 3.98 -7.38 34.26
CA THR A 122 4.55 -8.52 34.96
C THR A 122 3.78 -8.77 36.25
N LEU A 123 2.59 -9.36 36.15
CA LEU A 123 1.83 -9.92 37.29
C LEU A 123 2.35 -11.34 37.56
N ALA A 124 3.64 -11.45 37.86
CA ALA A 124 4.24 -12.66 38.41
C ALA A 124 5.63 -12.31 38.92
N MET A 125 5.72 -11.82 40.16
CA MET A 125 6.83 -12.07 41.10
C MET A 125 6.63 -11.27 42.38
N THR A 126 5.51 -11.47 43.09
CA THR A 126 5.46 -11.13 44.53
C THR A 126 4.45 -12.01 45.27
N THR A 127 4.74 -13.29 45.41
CA THR A 127 4.38 -14.02 46.64
C THR A 127 5.39 -15.14 46.86
N VAL A 128 6.51 -14.80 47.51
CA VAL A 128 7.25 -15.72 48.36
C VAL A 128 7.27 -15.07 49.73
N ALA A 129 6.49 -15.63 50.66
CA ALA A 129 6.73 -15.75 52.10
C ALA A 129 5.46 -16.30 52.75
#